data_AF-A0A9W8QJQ9-F1
#
_entry.id   AF-A0A9W8QJQ9-F1
#
_cell.length_a   1.000
_cell.length_b   1.000
_cell.length_c   1.000
_cell.angle_alpha   90.00
_cell.angle_beta   90.00
_cell.angle_gamma   90.00
#
_symmetry.space_group_name_H-M   'P 1'
#
loop_
_entity.id
_entity.type
_entity.pdbx_description
1 polymer ?
#
loop_
_entity_poly.entity_id
_entity_poly.type
_entity_poly.pdbx_seq_one_letter_code
_entity_poly.pdbx_strand_id
1 'polypeptide(L)'
;MYKLFLVVSILGAAVAEPVAEPEPAAAGLDLDKRCTGQGQFCNNGIPCCPNLYCGSNRICSTCTGQGQFCNNGVPCCNGLYCGNNRICSSCVGRGQFCNNGVPCCAGLYCGNNRICG
;
A
#
# COMPACT_ATOMS: atom_id res chain seq x y z
N MET A 1 56.80 -19.17 46.78
CA MET A 1 55.98 -19.17 45.55
C MET A 1 54.61 -18.62 45.93
N TYR A 2 54.32 -17.36 45.58
CA TYR A 2 53.04 -16.72 45.89
C TYR A 2 52.53 -15.95 44.68
N LYS A 3 51.21 -16.06 44.48
CA LYS A 3 50.31 -15.15 43.74
C LYS A 3 50.51 -15.16 42.21
N LEU A 4 49.46 -15.19 41.40
CA LEU A 4 48.47 -14.12 41.32
C LEU A 4 47.16 -14.61 40.68
N PHE A 5 46.04 -14.29 41.34
CA PHE A 5 44.67 -14.37 40.85
C PHE A 5 44.46 -13.46 39.63
N LEU A 6 43.65 -13.88 38.66
CA LEU A 6 42.83 -12.97 37.85
C LEU A 6 41.52 -13.66 37.45
N VAL A 7 40.47 -13.36 38.22
CA VAL A 7 39.08 -13.67 37.90
C VAL A 7 38.61 -12.61 36.91
N VAL A 8 38.35 -12.98 35.66
CA VAL A 8 37.79 -12.07 34.66
C VAL A 8 36.26 -12.16 34.75
N SER A 9 35.67 -11.22 35.48
CA SER A 9 34.22 -10.99 35.50
C SER A 9 33.80 -10.30 34.21
N ILE A 10 33.11 -11.02 33.32
CA ILE A 10 32.47 -10.42 32.15
C ILE A 10 31.02 -10.12 32.53
N LEU A 11 30.78 -8.87 32.95
CA LEU A 11 29.42 -8.31 32.99
C LEU A 11 28.93 -8.17 31.54
N GLY A 12 28.10 -9.11 31.09
CA GLY A 12 27.34 -8.97 29.85
C GLY A 12 26.14 -8.05 30.09
N ALA A 13 26.20 -6.83 29.54
CA ALA A 13 25.09 -5.89 29.54
C ALA A 13 23.95 -6.44 28.68
N ALA A 14 22.78 -6.66 29.28
CA ALA A 14 21.54 -6.91 28.55
C ALA A 14 21.15 -5.62 27.82
N VAL A 15 21.35 -5.58 26.51
CA VAL A 15 20.73 -4.57 25.65
C VAL A 15 19.27 -4.95 25.49
N ALA A 16 18.40 -4.23 26.19
CA ALA A 16 16.97 -4.29 25.94
C ALA A 16 16.72 -3.66 24.57
N GLU A 17 16.37 -4.48 23.58
CA GLU A 17 15.84 -4.01 22.31
C GLU A 17 14.50 -3.30 22.60
N PRO A 18 14.30 -2.04 22.16
CA PRO A 18 12.98 -1.44 22.27
C PRO A 18 12.07 -2.19 21.31
N VAL A 19 11.18 -3.01 21.89
CA VAL A 19 10.05 -3.59 21.16
C VAL A 19 9.27 -2.39 20.62
N ALA A 20 9.28 -2.21 19.31
CA ALA A 20 8.44 -1.22 18.65
C ALA A 20 6.99 -1.60 18.92
N GLU A 21 6.41 -0.97 19.93
CA GLU A 21 5.00 -1.02 20.22
C GLU A 21 4.26 -0.53 18.96
N PRO A 22 3.32 -1.30 18.40
CA PRO A 22 2.54 -0.81 17.28
C PRO A 22 1.83 0.47 17.73
N GLU A 23 2.17 1.59 17.10
CA GLU A 23 1.54 2.89 17.37
C GLU A 23 0.02 2.69 17.42
N PRO A 24 -0.66 3.18 18.48
CA PRO A 24 -2.10 3.07 18.54
C PRO A 24 -2.66 3.74 17.30
N ALA A 25 -3.37 2.96 16.48
CA ALA A 25 -4.11 3.44 15.33
C ALA A 25 -5.04 4.54 15.83
N ALA A 26 -4.59 5.79 15.72
CA ALA A 26 -5.31 6.95 16.17
C ALA A 26 -6.66 6.93 15.46
N ALA A 27 -7.71 6.58 16.20
CA ALA A 27 -9.10 6.77 15.83
C ALA A 27 -9.37 8.28 15.85
N GLY A 28 -8.78 8.98 14.89
CA GLY A 28 -9.02 10.40 14.66
C GLY A 28 -10.35 10.54 13.95
N LEU A 29 -11.39 10.91 14.69
CA LEU A 29 -12.59 11.56 14.14
C LEU A 29 -12.17 12.96 13.66
N ASP A 30 -11.42 13.00 12.56
CA ASP A 30 -10.99 14.23 11.92
C ASP A 30 -12.03 14.58 10.85
N LEU A 31 -12.97 15.45 11.21
CA LEU A 31 -14.11 15.85 10.37
C LEU A 31 -13.67 16.58 9.07
N ASP A 32 -12.39 16.95 8.97
CA ASP A 32 -11.76 17.61 7.82
C ASP A 32 -11.01 16.64 6.87
N LYS A 33 -10.95 15.34 7.18
CA LYS A 33 -10.25 14.38 6.31
C LYS A 33 -11.09 14.04 5.09
N ARG A 34 -10.66 14.54 3.92
CA ARG A 34 -11.18 14.17 2.59
C ARG A 34 -10.96 12.70 2.23
N CYS A 35 -10.14 11.98 3.00
CA CYS A 35 -9.83 10.57 2.77
C CYS A 35 -9.44 9.85 4.06
N THR A 36 -9.63 8.53 4.06
CA THR A 36 -9.28 7.61 5.15
C THR A 36 -7.82 7.16 5.03
N GLY A 37 -7.04 7.32 6.10
CA GLY A 37 -5.62 6.93 6.15
C GLY A 37 -5.39 5.42 6.23
N GLN A 38 -4.14 4.99 6.06
CA GLN A 38 -3.77 3.56 6.14
C GLN A 38 -4.09 2.97 7.52
N GLY A 39 -4.55 1.71 7.54
CA GLY A 39 -4.93 0.99 8.75
C GLY A 39 -6.29 1.41 9.34
N GLN A 40 -6.95 2.40 8.75
CA GLN A 40 -8.25 2.90 9.22
C GLN A 40 -9.42 2.27 8.45
N PHE A 41 -10.59 2.25 9.07
CA PHE A 41 -11.79 1.67 8.47
C PHE A 41 -12.34 2.52 7.31
N CYS A 42 -12.57 1.89 6.16
CA CYS A 42 -13.23 2.47 4.99
C CYS A 42 -14.64 1.89 4.84
N ASN A 43 -15.67 2.62 5.30
CA ASN A 43 -17.06 2.21 5.09
C ASN A 43 -18.12 3.33 5.18
N ASN A 44 -17.71 4.60 5.14
CA ASN A 44 -18.61 5.75 5.42
C ASN A 44 -18.70 6.74 4.24
N GLY A 45 -18.53 6.27 3.00
CA GLY A 45 -18.51 7.13 1.81
C GLY A 45 -17.25 7.99 1.64
N ILE A 46 -16.35 7.99 2.63
CA ILE A 46 -15.02 8.59 2.53
C ILE A 46 -14.06 7.56 1.90
N PRO A 47 -13.41 7.86 0.77
CA PRO A 47 -12.47 6.95 0.12
C PRO A 47 -11.16 6.86 0.91
N CYS A 48 -10.38 5.81 0.70
CA CYS A 48 -9.00 5.79 1.19
C CYS A 48 -8.15 6.87 0.50
N CYS A 49 -7.10 7.33 1.18
CA CYS A 49 -6.18 8.32 0.62
C CYS A 49 -5.44 7.79 -0.63
N PRO A 50 -4.82 8.67 -1.44
CA PRO A 50 -4.06 8.25 -2.61
C PRO A 50 -3.04 7.14 -2.28
N ASN A 51 -2.85 6.21 -3.21
CA ASN A 51 -2.03 5.00 -3.05
C ASN A 51 -2.55 3.99 -2.01
N LEU A 52 -3.79 4.14 -1.55
CA LEU A 52 -4.48 3.15 -0.74
C LEU A 52 -5.72 2.62 -1.46
N TYR A 53 -6.14 1.42 -1.09
CA TYR A 53 -7.41 0.82 -1.50
C TYR A 53 -8.18 0.34 -0.28
N CYS A 54 -9.50 0.27 -0.42
CA CYS A 54 -10.35 -0.32 0.61
C CYS A 54 -10.40 -1.83 0.41
N GLY A 55 -9.76 -2.58 1.30
CA GLY A 55 -9.73 -4.04 1.24
C GLY A 55 -11.07 -4.68 1.64
N SER A 56 -11.23 -5.97 1.38
CA SER A 56 -12.44 -6.74 1.76
C SER A 56 -12.68 -6.77 3.27
N ASN A 57 -11.64 -6.57 4.08
CA ASN A 57 -11.73 -6.39 5.53
C ASN A 57 -12.15 -4.97 5.95
N ARG A 58 -12.48 -4.10 4.99
CA ARG A 58 -12.89 -2.70 5.19
C ARG A 58 -11.80 -1.84 5.84
N ILE A 59 -10.54 -2.19 5.64
CA ILE A 59 -9.39 -1.39 6.08
C ILE A 59 -8.68 -0.80 4.87
N CYS A 60 -8.27 0.47 4.97
CA CYS A 60 -7.42 1.10 3.98
C CYS A 60 -6.01 0.51 4.03
N SER A 61 -5.59 -0.09 2.93
CA SER A 61 -4.28 -0.74 2.79
C SER A 61 -3.56 -0.23 1.55
N THR A 62 -2.24 -0.37 1.52
CA THR A 62 -1.42 0.03 0.37
C THR A 62 -1.80 -0.76 -0.88
N CYS A 63 -1.99 -0.08 -2.00
CA CYS A 63 -2.14 -0.74 -3.30
C CYS A 63 -0.79 -1.05 -3.95
N THR A 64 -0.80 -1.90 -4.98
CA THR A 64 0.42 -2.27 -5.70
C THR A 64 0.86 -1.15 -6.65
N GLY A 65 2.10 -0.71 -6.53
CA GLY A 65 2.67 0.36 -7.35
C GLY A 65 3.05 -0.10 -8.76
N GLN A 66 3.39 0.87 -9.63
CA GLN A 66 3.81 0.58 -11.00
C GLN A 66 5.07 -0.30 -11.04
N GLY A 67 5.10 -1.26 -11.95
CA GLY A 67 6.21 -2.20 -12.12
C GLY A 67 6.25 -3.32 -11.08
N GLN A 68 5.36 -3.31 -10.08
CA GLN A 68 5.27 -4.35 -9.07
C GLN A 68 4.26 -5.43 -9.46
N PHE A 69 4.44 -6.62 -8.88
CA PHE A 69 3.55 -7.74 -9.11
C PHE A 69 2.19 -7.55 -8.43
N CYS A 70 1.12 -7.57 -9.22
CA CYS A 70 -0.25 -7.59 -8.73
C CYS A 70 -0.71 -9.04 -8.55
N ASN A 71 -0.50 -9.58 -7.35
CA ASN A 71 -0.95 -10.91 -6.94
C ASN A 71 -1.77 -10.82 -5.65
N ASN A 72 -2.46 -11.91 -5.29
CA ASN A 72 -3.10 -12.09 -3.98
C ASN A 72 -4.22 -11.09 -3.62
N GLY A 73 -4.93 -10.56 -4.61
CA GLY A 73 -6.12 -9.72 -4.39
C GLY A 73 -5.82 -8.28 -3.95
N VAL A 74 -4.56 -7.86 -3.93
CA VAL A 74 -4.19 -6.44 -3.80
C VAL A 74 -4.27 -5.79 -5.18
N PRO A 75 -5.11 -4.77 -5.38
CA PRO A 75 -5.24 -4.10 -6.67
C PRO A 75 -4.03 -3.20 -6.93
N CYS A 76 -3.78 -2.91 -8.21
CA CYS A 76 -2.88 -1.82 -8.58
C CYS A 76 -3.44 -0.47 -8.14
N CYS A 77 -2.56 0.48 -7.87
CA CYS A 77 -2.96 1.84 -7.52
C CYS A 77 -3.74 2.55 -8.64
N ASN A 78 -4.45 3.61 -8.26
CA ASN A 78 -5.23 4.41 -9.23
C ASN A 78 -4.34 4.87 -10.40
N GLY A 79 -4.86 4.79 -11.62
CA GLY A 79 -4.09 5.05 -12.84
C GLY A 79 -3.27 3.86 -13.35
N LEU A 80 -3.37 2.71 -12.70
CA LEU A 80 -2.72 1.47 -13.11
C LEU A 80 -3.74 0.35 -13.32
N TYR A 81 -3.35 -0.64 -14.11
CA TYR A 81 -4.09 -1.90 -14.29
C TYR A 81 -3.16 -3.10 -14.09
N CYS A 82 -3.74 -4.22 -13.68
CA CYS A 82 -3.04 -5.50 -13.61
C CYS A 82 -3.20 -6.24 -14.93
N GLY A 83 -2.15 -6.26 -15.75
CA GLY A 83 -2.15 -6.97 -17.04
C GLY A 83 -1.94 -8.47 -16.91
N ASN A 84 -1.97 -9.19 -18.04
CA ASN A 84 -1.74 -10.64 -18.10
C ASN A 84 -0.35 -11.07 -17.60
N ASN A 85 0.64 -10.17 -17.67
CA ASN A 85 1.98 -10.41 -17.12
C ASN A 85 2.03 -10.27 -15.58
N ARG A 86 0.90 -9.97 -14.94
CA ARG A 86 0.76 -9.77 -13.48
C ARG A 86 1.62 -8.62 -12.95
N ILE A 87 1.91 -7.62 -13.79
CA ILE A 87 2.62 -6.40 -13.40
C ILE A 87 1.68 -5.20 -13.50
N CYS A 88 1.67 -4.37 -12.47
CA CYS A 88 0.95 -3.10 -12.51
C CYS A 88 1.58 -2.16 -13.53
N SER A 89 0.78 -1.77 -14.53
CA SER A 89 1.20 -0.91 -15.63
C SER A 89 0.19 0.23 -15.81
N SER A 90 0.60 1.34 -16.43
CA SER A 90 -0.27 2.48 -16.65
C SER A 90 -1.46 2.12 -17.55
N CYS A 91 -2.66 2.53 -17.15
CA CYS A 91 -3.85 2.44 -17.99
C CYS A 91 -3.94 3.64 -18.94
N VAL A 92 -4.84 3.55 -19.93
CA VAL A 92 -5.07 4.63 -20.90
C VAL A 92 -6.05 5.66 -20.30
N GLY A 93 -5.59 6.91 -20.20
CA GLY A 93 -6.39 8.02 -19.68
C GLY A 93 -7.47 8.51 -20.67
N ARG A 94 -8.35 9.39 -20.19
CA ARG A 94 -9.45 9.94 -21.02
C ARG A 94 -8.91 10.70 -22.24
N GLY A 95 -9.56 10.53 -23.38
CA GLY A 95 -9.19 11.16 -24.65
C GLY A 95 -7.99 10.53 -25.34
N GLN A 96 -7.39 9.49 -24.77
CA GLN A 96 -6.26 8.76 -25.35
C GLN A 96 -6.73 7.49 -26.06
N PHE A 97 -5.92 6.99 -26.99
CA PHE A 97 -6.23 5.79 -27.76
C PHE A 97 -6.08 4.51 -26.92
N CYS A 98 -7.14 3.73 -26.80
CA CYS A 98 -7.10 2.38 -26.25
C CYS A 98 -6.83 1.36 -27.35
N ASN A 99 -5.61 0.83 -27.39
CA ASN A 99 -5.17 -0.20 -28.34
C ASN A 99 -4.23 -1.19 -27.63
N ASN A 100 -3.89 -2.29 -28.31
CA ASN A 100 -2.83 -3.23 -27.90
C ASN A 100 -3.02 -3.88 -26.52
N GLY A 101 -4.29 -4.08 -26.10
CA GLY A 101 -4.61 -4.77 -24.85
C GLY A 101 -4.36 -3.94 -23.58
N VAL A 102 -4.02 -2.66 -23.69
CA VAL A 102 -3.99 -1.75 -22.55
C VAL A 102 -5.41 -1.19 -22.33
N PRO A 103 -6.03 -1.44 -21.17
CA PRO A 103 -7.37 -0.97 -20.90
C PRO A 103 -7.39 0.52 -20.59
N CYS A 104 -8.56 1.13 -20.75
CA CYS A 104 -8.82 2.45 -20.19
C CYS A 104 -8.77 2.43 -18.67
N CYS A 105 -8.42 3.57 -18.06
CA CYS A 105 -8.42 3.71 -16.62
C CYS A 105 -9.82 3.52 -16.01
N ALA A 106 -9.87 3.15 -14.73
CA ALA A 106 -11.12 2.89 -14.02
C ALA A 106 -12.14 4.03 -14.22
N GLY A 107 -13.36 3.67 -14.60
CA GLY A 107 -14.43 4.62 -14.91
C GLY A 107 -14.47 5.11 -16.36
N LEU A 108 -13.57 4.65 -17.23
CA LEU A 108 -13.56 4.95 -18.66
C LEU A 108 -13.82 3.70 -19.50
N TYR A 109 -14.45 3.86 -20.66
CA TYR A 109 -14.71 2.81 -21.63
C TYR A 109 -13.94 3.04 -22.93
N CYS A 110 -13.51 1.96 -23.58
CA CYS A 110 -12.88 2.02 -24.90
C CYS A 110 -13.95 2.10 -25.99
N GLY A 111 -14.25 3.32 -26.47
CA GLY A 111 -15.29 3.55 -27.47
C GLY A 111 -14.98 2.93 -28.84
N ASN A 112 -15.98 2.93 -29.74
CA ASN A 112 -15.83 2.43 -31.12
C ASN A 112 -14.76 3.20 -31.92
N ASN A 113 -14.53 4.47 -31.59
CA ASN A 113 -13.45 5.30 -32.13
C ASN A 113 -12.07 4.98 -31.51
N ARG A 114 -11.99 3.96 -30.65
CA ARG A 114 -10.81 3.54 -29.90
C ARG A 114 -10.25 4.62 -28.99
N ILE A 115 -11.10 5.48 -28.46
CA ILE A 115 -10.74 6.50 -27.48
C ILE A 115 -11.35 6.15 -26.13
N CYS A 116 -10.57 6.31 -25.06
CA CYS A 116 -11.09 6.18 -23.69
C CYS A 116 -11.99 7.36 -23.36
N GLY A 117 -13.26 7.08 -23.08
CA GLY A 117 -14.32 8.05 -22.82
C GLY A 117 -15.21 7.67 -21.67
#